data_AF-A0A973JZV1-F1
#
_entry.id   AF-A0A973JZV1-F1
#
_cell.length_a   1.000
_cell.length_b   1.000
_cell.length_c   1.000
_cell.angle_alpha   90.00
_cell.angle_beta   90.00
_cell.angle_gamma   90.00
#
_symmetry.space_group_name_H-M   'P 1'
#
loop_
_entity.id
_entity.type
_entity.pdbx_description
1 polymer ?
#
loop_
_entity_poly.entity_id
_entity_poly.type
_entity_poly.pdbx_seq_one_letter_code
_entity_poly.pdbx_strand_id
1 'polypeptide(L)' 'IQVTPAPERTDLAPGQLAVGKNSVHVGTGSHAVELMWVQAQGKKPMRAADWARGVRIGEGEVVGR' A
#
# COMPACT_ATOMS: atom_id res chain seq x y z
N ILE A 1 0.20 11.58 -1.15
CA ILE A 1 -0.21 10.19 -1.44
C ILE A 1 -1.35 10.24 -2.46
N GLN A 2 -1.34 9.35 -3.46
CA GLN A 2 -2.47 9.15 -4.37
C GLN A 2 -2.93 7.70 -4.26
N VAL A 3 -4.24 7.49 -4.20
CA VAL A 3 -4.87 6.17 -4.02
C VAL A 3 -6.04 5.99 -4.98
N THR A 4 -6.33 4.75 -5.35
CA THR A 4 -7.58 4.36 -6.02
C THR A 4 -8.27 3.26 -5.21
N PRO A 5 -9.61 3.24 -5.14
CA PRO A 5 -10.34 2.10 -4.59
C PRO A 5 -10.00 0.80 -5.35
N ALA A 6 -9.94 -0.32 -4.62
CA ALA A 6 -9.89 -1.68 -5.15
C ALA A 6 -11.04 -2.51 -4.55
N PRO A 7 -12.30 -2.29 -4.99
CA PRO A 7 -13.50 -2.87 -4.37
C PRO A 7 -13.53 -4.41 -4.39
N GLU A 8 -12.84 -5.03 -5.34
CA GLU A 8 -12.71 -6.47 -5.49
C GLU A 8 -11.82 -7.14 -4.43
N ARG A 9 -11.14 -6.34 -3.61
CA ARG A 9 -10.07 -6.82 -2.73
C ARG A 9 -10.44 -6.57 -1.27
N THR A 10 -11.07 -7.56 -0.64
CA THR A 10 -11.65 -7.49 0.71
C THR A 10 -10.97 -8.42 1.72
N ASP A 11 -9.92 -9.12 1.30
CA ASP A 11 -9.13 -10.09 2.07
C ASP A 11 -8.13 -9.46 3.05
N LEU A 12 -7.88 -8.15 2.96
CA LEU A 12 -6.92 -7.45 3.80
C LEU A 12 -7.56 -6.84 5.05
N ALA A 13 -6.95 -7.08 6.21
CA ALA A 13 -7.32 -6.38 7.43
C ALA A 13 -7.03 -4.87 7.32
N PRO A 14 -7.74 -4.00 8.08
CA PRO A 14 -7.46 -2.56 8.10
C PRO A 14 -5.99 -2.27 8.41
N GLY A 15 -5.34 -1.47 7.57
CA GLY A 15 -3.93 -1.10 7.69
C GLY A 15 -2.95 -2.15 7.15
N GLN A 16 -3.39 -3.37 6.83
CA GLN A 16 -2.52 -4.42 6.30
C GLN A 16 -2.04 -4.06 4.89
N LEU A 17 -0.73 -4.13 4.67
CA LEU A 17 -0.12 -3.97 3.36
C LEU A 17 -0.08 -5.31 2.63
N ALA A 18 -0.35 -5.27 1.33
CA ALA A 18 0.01 -6.35 0.43
C ALA A 18 0.69 -5.81 -0.83
N VAL A 19 1.90 -6.30 -1.05
CA VAL A 19 2.79 -5.89 -2.14
C VAL A 19 2.72 -6.92 -3.25
N GLY A 20 2.22 -6.49 -4.41
CA GLY A 20 2.27 -7.26 -5.65
C GLY A 20 3.50 -6.91 -6.49
N LYS A 21 3.60 -7.50 -7.68
CA LYS A 21 4.70 -7.25 -8.62
C LYS A 21 4.87 -5.75 -8.95
N ASN A 22 3.74 -5.08 -9.21
CA ASN A 22 3.68 -3.69 -9.69
C ASN A 22 2.70 -2.80 -8.90
N SER A 23 2.09 -3.33 -7.84
CA SER A 23 1.05 -2.64 -7.08
C SER A 23 1.26 -2.83 -5.58
N VAL A 24 0.74 -1.90 -4.79
CA VAL A 24 0.71 -1.98 -3.33
C VAL A 24 -0.69 -1.63 -2.90
N HIS A 25 -1.30 -2.44 -2.05
CA HIS A 25 -2.58 -2.06 -1.46
C HIS A 25 -2.51 -2.03 0.05
N VAL A 26 -3.44 -1.27 0.63
CA VAL A 26 -3.69 -1.22 2.06
C VAL A 26 -5.13 -1.65 2.30
N GLY A 27 -5.35 -2.60 3.19
CA GLY A 27 -6.69 -2.94 3.66
C GLY A 27 -7.33 -1.77 4.40
N THR A 28 -8.64 -1.61 4.27
CA THR A 28 -9.42 -0.63 5.04
C THR A 28 -10.58 -1.35 5.73
N GLY A 29 -11.48 -0.63 6.38
CA GLY A 29 -12.66 -1.23 7.02
C GLY A 29 -13.67 -1.86 6.04
N SER A 30 -13.58 -1.58 4.73
CA SER A 30 -14.53 -2.07 3.73
C SER A 30 -13.86 -2.89 2.61
N HIS A 31 -12.96 -2.26 1.86
CA HIS A 31 -12.18 -2.85 0.78
C HIS A 31 -10.79 -2.24 0.76
N ALA A 32 -9.84 -2.85 0.08
CA ALA A 32 -8.52 -2.29 -0.05
C ALA A 32 -8.53 -1.01 -0.90
N VAL A 33 -7.47 -0.21 -0.77
CA VAL A 33 -7.11 0.84 -1.73
C VAL A 33 -5.76 0.49 -2.32
N GLU A 34 -5.60 0.68 -3.64
CA GLU A 34 -4.28 0.64 -4.26
C GLU A 34 -3.58 1.98 -4.05
N LEU A 35 -2.35 1.94 -3.55
CA LEU A 35 -1.46 3.08 -3.49
C LEU A 35 -0.83 3.27 -4.87
N MET A 36 -1.14 4.39 -5.53
CA MET A 36 -0.55 4.72 -6.82
C MET A 36 0.80 5.42 -6.64
N TRP A 37 0.81 6.40 -5.75
CA TRP A 37 1.98 7.22 -5.44
C TRP A 37 2.10 7.46 -3.94
N VAL A 38 3.31 7.28 -3.45
CA VAL A 38 3.67 7.51 -2.05
C VAL A 38 4.78 8.54 -1.97
N GLN A 39 4.89 9.18 -0.82
CA GLN A 39 6.00 10.05 -0.50
C GLN A 39 6.54 9.67 0.87
N ALA A 40 7.66 8.97 0.89
CA ALA A 40 8.38 8.71 2.14
C ALA A 40 8.94 10.02 2.70
N GLN A 41 9.12 10.08 4.03
CA GLN A 41 9.65 11.24 4.72
C GLN A 41 10.98 11.67 4.09
N GLY A 42 11.10 12.95 3.72
CA GLY A 42 12.31 13.50 3.12
C GLY A 42 12.63 13.02 1.69
N LYS A 43 11.71 12.31 1.02
CA LYS A 43 11.88 11.85 -0.37
C LYS A 43 10.93 12.56 -1.32
N LYS A 44 11.28 12.54 -2.61
CA LYS A 44 10.36 12.93 -3.69
C LYS A 44 9.23 11.88 -3.80
N PRO A 45 8.03 12.28 -4.26
CA PRO A 45 6.98 11.32 -4.61
C PRO A 45 7.47 10.24 -5.59
N MET A 46 7.04 8.99 -5.40
CA MET A 46 7.40 7.85 -6.23
C MET A 46 6.25 6.84 -6.34
N ARG A 47 6.31 5.93 -7.31
CA ARG A 47 5.35 4.83 -7.44
C ARG A 47 5.40 3.97 -6.18
N ALA A 48 4.25 3.51 -5.72
CA ALA A 48 4.20 2.71 -4.49
C ALA A 48 5.01 1.40 -4.59
N ALA A 49 5.01 0.75 -5.76
CA ALA A 49 5.81 -0.46 -5.97
C ALA A 49 7.32 -0.18 -5.87
N ASP A 50 7.79 0.98 -6.34
CA ASP A 50 9.21 1.34 -6.25
C ASP A 50 9.62 1.62 -4.80
N TRP A 51 8.76 2.32 -4.07
CA TRP A 51 8.92 2.49 -2.62
C TRP A 51 8.96 1.16 -1.89
N ALA A 52 8.01 0.25 -2.14
CA ALA A 52 7.89 -1.04 -1.47
C ALA A 52 9.13 -1.93 -1.67
N ARG A 53 9.74 -1.92 -2.86
CA ARG A 53 11.01 -2.61 -3.12
C ARG A 53 12.16 -2.05 -2.29
N GLY A 54 12.18 -0.73 -2.08
CA GLY A 54 13.22 -0.06 -1.29
C GLY A 54 13.11 -0.29 0.22
N VAL A 55 11.89 -0.44 0.75
CA VAL A 55 11.65 -0.58 2.21
C VAL A 55 11.46 -2.02 2.69
N ARG A 56 11.43 -3.01 1.79
CA ARG A 56 11.29 -4.45 2.11
C ARG A 56 10.11 -4.76 3.04
N ILE A 57 8.91 -4.35 2.65
CA ILE A 57 7.67 -4.65 3.38
C ILE A 57 7.47 -6.18 3.45
N GLY A 58 7.32 -6.70 4.67
CA GLY A 58 7.04 -8.11 4.92
C GLY A 58 5.57 -8.47 4.76
N GLU A 59 5.28 -9.77 4.74
CA GLU A 59 3.91 -10.27 4.78
C GLU A 59 3.24 -9.88 6.11
N GLY A 60 2.03 -9.34 6.04
CA GLY A 60 1.27 -8.93 7.23
C GLY A 60 1.71 -7.60 7.86
N GLU A 61 2.66 -6.87 7.26
CA GLU A 61 3.05 -5.53 7.72
C GLU A 61 1.84 -4.59 7.75
N VAL A 62 1.73 -3.76 8.79
CA VAL A 62 0.57 -2.88 9.03
C VAL A 62 1.00 -1.43 9.22
N VAL A 63 0.22 -0.51 8.67
CA VAL A 63 0.38 0.95 8.84
C VAL A 63 -0.67 1.54 9.77
N GLY A 64 -0.39 2.72 10.35
CA GLY A 64 -1.36 3.49 11.12
C GLY A 64 -1.58 2.98 12.55
N ARG A 65 -0.57 2.35 13.14
CA ARG A 65 -0.55 2.00 14.56
C ARG A 65 -0.23 3.21 15.43
#